data_AF-A0AAN6JY60-F1
#
_entry.id   AF-A0AAN6JY60-F1
#
_cell.length_a   1.000
_cell.length_b   1.000
_cell.length_c   1.000
_cell.angle_alpha   90.00
_cell.angle_beta   90.00
_cell.angle_gamma   90.00
#
_symmetry.space_group_name_H-M   'P 1'
#
loop_
_entity.id
_entity.type
_entity.pdbx_description
1 polymer ?
#
loop_
_entity_poly.entity_id
_entity_poly.type
_entity_poly.pdbx_seq_one_letter_code
_entity_poly.pdbx_strand_id
1 'polypeptide(L)'
;MSAPITIRNLTAQPLTIKLVERYEAPNAKDFLPSGGFHNLTSNFTGLLGHNSTSKAVSDKAQSFTKQDVDVRMEPFTTHPTDIKTTERSPTEILRLTFQGDGGGMWRIDTPTPSTKSESLVPLTPDPKHEYTAVYLPESHFLAIHENMNLQCWMKELTDPTPLSALSIPGTHNSPTHHTALPSVRCQAVGAHDQLNNGVRFFDIRVQPTSPDDPSDETLHLVHGVFPISLTGPKKLRVLLTIILDFLRQNPSETLILSLKREGTGN
;
A
#
# COMPACT_ATOMS: atom_id res chain seq x y z
N MET A 1 13.15 -16.90 -26.62
CA MET A 1 13.24 -17.12 -25.15
C MET A 1 12.91 -15.80 -24.48
N SER A 2 12.07 -15.82 -23.44
CA SER A 2 11.73 -14.61 -22.70
C SER A 2 12.89 -14.06 -21.88
N ALA A 3 12.79 -12.79 -21.45
CA ALA A 3 13.71 -12.25 -20.47
C ALA A 3 13.40 -12.86 -19.07
N PRO A 4 14.43 -13.04 -18.23
CA PRO A 4 14.21 -13.52 -16.88
C PRO A 4 13.53 -12.46 -16.01
N ILE A 5 12.80 -12.92 -14.99
CA ILE A 5 12.14 -12.04 -14.03
C ILE A 5 13.18 -11.46 -13.06
N THR A 6 13.06 -10.17 -12.76
CA THR A 6 13.77 -9.52 -11.66
C THR A 6 12.80 -9.30 -10.51
N ILE A 7 13.19 -9.70 -9.30
CA ILE A 7 12.33 -9.57 -8.12
C ILE A 7 12.96 -8.61 -7.13
N ARG A 8 12.17 -7.67 -6.62
CA ARG A 8 12.58 -6.76 -5.54
C ARG A 8 11.81 -7.10 -4.29
N ASN A 9 12.53 -7.45 -3.23
CA ASN A 9 11.98 -7.62 -1.90
C ASN A 9 12.00 -6.25 -1.20
N LEU A 10 10.83 -5.62 -1.02
CA LEU A 10 10.64 -4.38 -0.26
C LEU A 10 10.19 -4.65 1.18
N THR A 11 10.20 -5.90 1.62
CA THR A 11 9.77 -6.29 2.96
C THR A 11 10.95 -6.26 3.93
N ALA A 12 10.65 -6.20 5.23
CA ALA A 12 11.66 -6.37 6.28
C ALA A 12 12.04 -7.85 6.50
N GLN A 13 11.35 -8.77 5.83
CA GLN A 13 11.55 -10.21 5.97
C GLN A 13 12.35 -10.76 4.78
N PRO A 14 13.31 -11.67 5.02
CA PRO A 14 13.86 -12.46 3.93
C PRO A 14 12.77 -13.34 3.30
N LEU A 15 12.74 -13.39 1.98
CA LEU A 15 11.84 -14.24 1.21
C LEU A 15 12.65 -15.15 0.31
N THR A 16 12.26 -16.41 0.22
CA THR A 16 12.96 -17.40 -0.60
C THR A 16 11.99 -17.99 -1.61
N ILE A 17 12.31 -17.91 -2.90
CA ILE A 17 11.55 -18.65 -3.91
C ILE A 17 11.89 -20.13 -3.73
N LYS A 18 10.87 -20.95 -3.49
CA LYS A 18 11.02 -22.40 -3.33
C LYS A 18 10.49 -23.20 -4.50
N LEU A 19 9.54 -22.64 -5.24
CA LEU A 19 8.89 -23.35 -6.33
C LEU A 19 8.56 -22.41 -7.48
N VAL A 20 8.88 -22.87 -8.68
CA VAL A 20 8.52 -22.26 -9.96
C VAL A 20 7.60 -23.22 -10.72
N GLU A 21 6.43 -22.75 -11.10
CA GLU A 21 5.47 -23.50 -11.90
C GLU A 21 5.08 -22.72 -13.14
N ARG A 22 4.82 -23.45 -14.23
CA ARG A 22 4.34 -22.86 -15.49
C ARG A 22 3.06 -23.51 -15.95
N TYR A 23 2.13 -22.67 -16.36
CA TYR A 23 0.81 -23.06 -16.83
C TYR A 23 0.54 -22.46 -18.20
N GLU A 24 -0.22 -23.18 -19.00
CA GLU A 24 -0.82 -22.60 -20.19
C GLU A 24 -1.83 -21.52 -19.76
N ALA A 25 -1.87 -20.41 -20.50
CA ALA A 25 -2.91 -19.41 -20.27
C ALA A 25 -4.28 -20.06 -20.46
N PRO A 26 -5.26 -19.79 -19.57
CA PRO A 26 -6.63 -20.23 -19.77
C PRO A 26 -7.13 -19.83 -21.16
N ASN A 27 -7.69 -20.78 -21.91
CA ASN A 27 -8.30 -20.51 -23.20
C ASN A 27 -9.59 -19.72 -22.96
N ALA A 28 -9.82 -18.65 -23.73
CA ALA A 28 -11.06 -17.87 -23.63
C ALA A 28 -12.33 -18.70 -23.93
N LYS A 29 -12.18 -19.88 -24.55
CA LYS A 29 -13.26 -20.81 -24.88
C LYS A 29 -13.70 -21.69 -23.72
N ASP A 30 -12.90 -21.84 -22.66
CA ASP A 30 -13.22 -22.68 -21.49
C ASP A 30 -14.24 -22.00 -20.54
N PHE A 31 -14.63 -20.75 -20.85
CA PHE A 31 -15.57 -19.94 -20.08
C PHE A 31 -16.87 -19.61 -20.84
N LEU A 32 -17.19 -20.31 -21.93
CA LEU A 32 -18.52 -20.20 -22.52
C LEU A 32 -19.56 -20.76 -21.52
N PRO A 33 -20.63 -20.02 -21.19
CA PRO A 33 -21.72 -20.57 -20.41
C PRO A 33 -22.46 -21.57 -21.30
N SER A 34 -22.03 -22.84 -21.26
CA SER A 34 -22.81 -23.93 -21.82
C SER A 34 -24.07 -24.06 -20.96
N GLY A 35 -25.20 -23.70 -21.56
CA GLY A 35 -26.51 -23.68 -20.91
C GLY A 35 -26.87 -25.04 -20.32
N GLY A 36 -27.29 -25.01 -19.06
CA GLY A 36 -27.82 -26.16 -18.34
C GLY A 36 -28.27 -25.73 -16.94
N PHE A 37 -29.50 -25.25 -16.82
CA PHE A 37 -30.12 -24.96 -15.53
C PHE A 37 -30.40 -26.27 -14.79
N HIS A 38 -29.62 -26.61 -13.77
CA HIS A 38 -30.07 -27.51 -12.70
C HIS A 38 -29.48 -27.11 -11.34
N ASN A 39 -30.37 -27.14 -10.34
CA ASN A 39 -30.23 -26.70 -8.96
C ASN A 39 -28.96 -27.19 -8.24
N LEU A 40 -28.13 -26.27 -7.76
CA LEU A 40 -27.22 -26.52 -6.63
C LEU A 40 -27.24 -25.34 -5.66
N THR A 41 -27.79 -25.57 -4.48
CA THR A 41 -27.77 -24.67 -3.32
C THR A 41 -26.53 -24.94 -2.48
N SER A 42 -25.63 -23.97 -2.34
CA SER A 42 -24.96 -23.57 -1.09
C SER A 42 -23.85 -22.52 -1.33
N ASN A 43 -23.95 -21.40 -0.60
CA ASN A 43 -22.96 -20.35 -0.33
C ASN A 43 -22.11 -19.79 -1.49
N PHE A 44 -22.71 -18.87 -2.25
CA PHE A 44 -22.01 -17.98 -3.18
C PHE A 44 -21.95 -16.56 -2.58
N THR A 45 -20.97 -16.30 -1.72
CA THR A 45 -20.64 -14.95 -1.24
C THR A 45 -19.37 -14.50 -1.94
N GLY A 46 -19.52 -13.85 -3.09
CA GLY A 46 -18.38 -13.32 -3.83
C GLY A 46 -18.65 -13.00 -5.28
N LEU A 47 -19.66 -12.16 -5.58
CA LEU A 47 -19.75 -11.55 -6.91
C LEU A 47 -20.57 -10.26 -6.89
N LEU A 48 -19.96 -9.14 -6.52
CA LEU A 48 -20.34 -7.82 -7.03
C LEU A 48 -19.10 -6.92 -7.12
N GLY A 49 -18.55 -6.80 -8.32
CA GLY A 49 -17.46 -5.88 -8.65
C GLY A 49 -17.13 -5.94 -10.14
N HIS A 50 -17.50 -4.90 -10.87
CA HIS A 50 -17.54 -4.79 -12.34
C HIS A 50 -16.17 -4.95 -13.05
N ASN A 51 -16.21 -5.63 -14.20
CA ASN A 51 -15.31 -5.59 -15.37
C ASN A 51 -13.79 -5.51 -15.13
N SER A 52 -13.13 -6.67 -15.17
CA SER A 52 -11.79 -6.82 -15.72
C SER A 52 -11.63 -8.24 -16.31
N THR A 53 -11.18 -8.30 -17.57
CA THR A 53 -10.88 -9.53 -18.30
C THR A 53 -9.48 -10.03 -17.92
N SER A 54 -9.36 -10.98 -16.99
CA SER A 54 -8.13 -11.78 -16.76
C SER A 54 -8.42 -12.96 -15.81
N LYS A 55 -8.51 -14.21 -16.30
CA LYS A 55 -7.47 -15.26 -16.40
C LYS A 55 -6.74 -15.62 -15.08
N ALA A 56 -7.47 -16.00 -14.04
CA ALA A 56 -6.88 -16.70 -12.89
C ALA A 56 -6.69 -18.20 -13.20
N VAL A 57 -5.50 -18.75 -12.93
CA VAL A 57 -5.24 -20.20 -13.07
C VAL A 57 -5.90 -20.92 -11.89
N SER A 58 -6.83 -21.84 -12.20
CA SER A 58 -7.50 -22.67 -11.18
C SER A 58 -6.49 -23.44 -10.33
N ASP A 59 -6.78 -23.65 -9.05
CA ASP A 59 -6.00 -24.51 -8.15
C ASP A 59 -5.85 -25.95 -8.65
N LYS A 60 -6.75 -26.39 -9.55
CA LYS A 60 -6.73 -27.73 -10.15
C LYS A 60 -6.01 -27.79 -11.51
N ALA A 61 -5.47 -26.66 -11.99
CA ALA A 61 -4.72 -26.66 -13.23
C ALA A 61 -3.43 -27.49 -13.08
N GLN A 62 -3.08 -28.26 -14.10
CA GLN A 62 -1.82 -29.00 -14.12
C GLN A 62 -0.73 -28.10 -14.71
N SER A 63 0.37 -27.93 -13.96
CA SER A 63 1.56 -27.27 -14.48
C SER A 63 2.28 -28.23 -15.44
N PHE A 64 2.82 -27.70 -16.54
CA PHE A 64 3.61 -28.51 -17.48
C PHE A 64 5.10 -28.51 -17.14
N THR A 65 5.54 -27.52 -16.35
CA THR A 65 6.88 -27.46 -15.76
C THR A 65 6.71 -27.13 -14.28
N LYS A 66 7.37 -27.91 -13.42
CA LYS A 66 7.47 -27.71 -12.00
C LYS A 66 8.93 -27.85 -11.60
N GLN A 67 9.50 -26.82 -10.99
CA GLN A 67 10.91 -26.77 -10.61
C GLN A 67 11.06 -26.27 -9.19
N ASP A 68 11.64 -27.11 -8.33
CA ASP A 68 12.10 -26.68 -7.02
C ASP A 68 13.35 -25.81 -7.19
N VAL A 69 13.34 -24.65 -6.54
CA VAL A 69 14.43 -23.66 -6.58
C VAL A 69 14.75 -23.20 -5.16
N ASP A 70 15.90 -22.55 -4.98
CA ASP A 70 16.25 -21.95 -3.70
C ASP A 70 16.88 -20.57 -3.93
N VAL A 71 16.03 -19.60 -4.26
CA VAL A 71 16.47 -18.23 -4.56
C VAL A 71 16.10 -17.34 -3.39
N ARG A 72 17.08 -17.13 -2.50
CA ARG A 72 16.93 -16.27 -1.31
C ARG A 72 17.04 -14.79 -1.70
N MET A 73 16.13 -13.99 -1.17
CA MET A 73 16.09 -12.54 -1.34
C MET A 73 16.11 -11.87 0.02
N GLU A 74 17.17 -11.10 0.28
CA GLU A 74 17.31 -10.35 1.53
C GLU A 74 16.32 -9.18 1.61
N PRO A 75 16.10 -8.59 2.80
CA PRO A 75 15.29 -7.39 2.94
C PRO A 75 15.80 -6.22 2.08
N PHE A 76 14.88 -5.50 1.44
CA PHE A 76 15.15 -4.26 0.68
C PHE A 76 16.12 -4.37 -0.51
N THR A 77 16.37 -5.58 -1.03
CA THR A 77 17.27 -5.84 -2.16
C THR A 77 16.52 -6.14 -3.46
N THR A 78 17.22 -5.93 -4.59
CA THR A 78 16.75 -6.33 -5.93
C THR A 78 17.56 -7.53 -6.40
N HIS A 79 16.88 -8.57 -6.86
CA HIS A 79 17.44 -9.85 -7.28
C HIS A 79 17.11 -10.12 -8.75
N PRO A 80 18.09 -9.93 -9.66
CA PRO A 80 18.04 -10.53 -10.98
C PRO A 80 18.04 -12.06 -10.81
N THR A 81 17.12 -12.75 -11.48
CA THR A 81 17.05 -14.21 -11.45
C THR A 81 17.41 -14.79 -12.82
N ASP A 82 17.60 -16.11 -12.89
CA ASP A 82 17.66 -16.84 -14.15
C ASP A 82 16.28 -17.41 -14.57
N ILE A 83 15.24 -17.14 -13.79
CA ILE A 83 13.88 -17.67 -14.00
C ILE A 83 13.24 -16.94 -15.16
N LYS A 84 13.10 -17.63 -16.29
CA LYS A 84 12.40 -17.12 -17.48
C LYS A 84 10.93 -16.86 -17.18
N THR A 85 10.34 -15.82 -17.77
CA THR A 85 8.90 -15.54 -17.60
C THR A 85 8.04 -16.49 -18.41
N THR A 86 8.50 -16.84 -19.62
CA THR A 86 7.88 -17.84 -20.51
C THR A 86 8.91 -18.72 -21.25
N GLU A 87 8.54 -19.96 -21.57
CA GLU A 87 9.40 -20.95 -22.25
C GLU A 87 8.86 -21.41 -23.60
N ARG A 88 7.61 -21.88 -23.66
CA ARG A 88 6.97 -22.48 -24.85
C ARG A 88 6.07 -21.48 -25.59
N SER A 89 5.37 -20.62 -24.86
CA SER A 89 4.40 -19.65 -25.41
C SER A 89 4.51 -18.28 -24.72
N PRO A 90 4.34 -17.17 -25.46
CA PRO A 90 4.34 -15.82 -24.86
C PRO A 90 3.18 -15.54 -23.90
N THR A 91 2.17 -16.42 -23.84
CA THR A 91 0.98 -16.26 -22.98
C THR A 91 1.03 -17.11 -21.71
N GLU A 92 2.14 -17.78 -21.42
CA GLU A 92 2.28 -18.60 -20.22
C GLU A 92 2.10 -17.79 -18.94
N ILE A 93 1.58 -18.47 -17.92
CA ILE A 93 1.54 -17.97 -16.55
C ILE A 93 2.72 -18.57 -15.79
N LEU A 94 3.56 -17.70 -15.24
CA LEU A 94 4.60 -18.05 -14.29
C LEU A 94 4.04 -17.91 -12.87
N ARG A 95 3.94 -19.02 -12.15
CA ARG A 95 3.60 -19.06 -10.72
C ARG A 95 4.86 -19.20 -9.90
N LEU A 96 5.02 -18.28 -8.95
CA LEU A 96 6.12 -18.28 -7.99
C LEU A 96 5.58 -18.57 -6.60
N THR A 97 6.23 -19.48 -5.88
CA THR A 97 5.95 -19.72 -4.45
C THR A 97 7.12 -19.27 -3.60
N PHE A 98 6.83 -18.38 -2.67
CA PHE A 98 7.76 -17.80 -1.71
C PHE A 98 7.57 -18.45 -0.35
N GLN A 99 8.67 -18.63 0.37
CA GLN A 99 8.71 -19.02 1.77
C GLN A 99 9.41 -17.93 2.57
N GLY A 100 8.86 -17.57 3.73
CA GLY A 100 9.47 -16.66 4.69
C GLY A 100 10.29 -17.43 5.74
N ASP A 101 11.34 -16.80 6.27
CA ASP A 101 12.20 -17.42 7.31
C ASP A 101 11.43 -17.73 8.60
N GLY A 102 10.43 -16.90 8.94
CA GLY A 102 9.51 -17.13 10.07
C GLY A 102 8.46 -18.22 9.83
N GLY A 103 8.56 -18.95 8.72
CA GLY A 103 7.53 -19.83 8.20
C GLY A 103 6.55 -19.11 7.28
N GLY A 104 5.53 -19.85 6.85
CA GLY A 104 4.56 -19.36 5.88
C GLY A 104 5.00 -19.56 4.44
N MET A 105 4.02 -19.78 3.57
CA MET A 105 4.23 -19.87 2.13
C MET A 105 3.18 -19.03 1.41
N TRP A 106 3.59 -18.37 0.34
CA TRP A 106 2.73 -17.48 -0.44
C TRP A 106 2.98 -17.69 -1.92
N ARG A 107 1.93 -17.63 -2.73
CA ARG A 107 2.03 -17.73 -4.20
C ARG A 107 1.57 -16.47 -4.89
N ILE A 108 2.13 -16.23 -6.07
CA ILE A 108 1.63 -15.25 -7.03
C ILE A 108 1.78 -15.77 -8.45
N ASP A 109 0.84 -15.34 -9.30
CA ASP A 109 0.83 -15.62 -10.73
C ASP A 109 1.23 -14.35 -11.49
N THR A 110 2.15 -14.50 -12.43
CA THR A 110 2.61 -13.42 -13.31
C THR A 110 2.38 -13.81 -14.78
N PRO A 111 1.94 -12.88 -15.65
CA PRO A 111 1.57 -11.49 -15.34
C PRO A 111 0.32 -11.38 -14.44
N THR A 112 0.28 -10.33 -13.61
CA THR A 112 -0.88 -10.06 -12.74
C THR A 112 -2.11 -9.61 -13.55
N PRO A 113 -3.33 -9.88 -13.06
CA PRO A 113 -4.59 -9.50 -13.73
C PRO A 113 -4.73 -8.00 -14.00
N SER A 114 -4.17 -7.17 -13.12
CA SER A 114 -4.23 -5.71 -13.18
C SER A 114 -2.83 -5.09 -13.13
N THR A 115 -2.74 -3.81 -13.51
CA THR A 115 -1.55 -2.96 -13.31
C THR A 115 -1.42 -2.44 -11.89
N LYS A 116 -2.36 -2.80 -11.00
CA LYS A 116 -2.34 -2.44 -9.58
C LYS A 116 -1.60 -3.52 -8.79
N SER A 117 -1.43 -3.24 -7.51
CA SER A 117 -0.88 -4.18 -6.55
C SER A 117 -1.85 -5.36 -6.33
N GLU A 118 -1.35 -6.59 -6.38
CA GLU A 118 -2.11 -7.82 -6.15
C GLU A 118 -1.62 -8.53 -4.88
N SER A 119 -2.53 -8.99 -4.03
CA SER A 119 -2.18 -9.75 -2.83
C SER A 119 -1.64 -11.13 -3.20
N LEU A 120 -0.57 -11.55 -2.55
CA LEU A 120 -0.09 -12.92 -2.65
C LEU A 120 -1.08 -13.84 -1.94
N VAL A 121 -1.34 -15.02 -2.51
CA VAL A 121 -2.24 -16.00 -1.90
C VAL A 121 -1.47 -16.82 -0.87
N PRO A 122 -1.85 -16.79 0.42
CA PRO A 122 -1.20 -17.62 1.43
C PRO A 122 -1.53 -19.10 1.21
N LEU A 123 -0.54 -19.95 1.38
CA LEU A 123 -0.62 -21.42 1.27
C LEU A 123 -0.55 -22.11 2.63
N THR A 124 -0.21 -21.37 3.69
CA THR A 124 -0.23 -21.83 5.08
C THR A 124 -1.42 -21.21 5.81
N PRO A 125 -2.06 -21.94 6.74
CA PRO A 125 -3.10 -21.37 7.59
C PRO A 125 -2.52 -20.26 8.48
N ASP A 126 -3.32 -19.22 8.73
CA ASP A 126 -3.01 -18.10 9.63
C ASP A 126 -1.58 -17.53 9.46
N PRO A 127 -1.24 -17.02 8.26
CA PRO A 127 0.08 -16.47 8.03
C PRO A 127 0.32 -15.24 8.91
N LYS A 128 1.51 -15.14 9.52
CA LYS A 128 1.90 -13.95 10.30
C LYS A 128 2.03 -12.67 9.48
N HIS A 129 2.30 -12.84 8.18
CA HIS A 129 2.57 -11.76 7.25
C HIS A 129 1.60 -11.83 6.07
N GLU A 130 1.16 -10.66 5.62
CA GLU A 130 0.43 -10.50 4.37
C GLU A 130 1.32 -9.76 3.39
N TYR A 131 1.37 -10.23 2.15
CA TYR A 131 2.19 -9.63 1.11
C TYR A 131 1.34 -9.21 -0.07
N THR A 132 1.77 -8.14 -0.72
CA THR A 132 1.21 -7.65 -1.98
C THR A 132 2.37 -7.40 -2.94
N ALA A 133 2.12 -7.55 -4.23
CA ALA A 133 3.14 -7.29 -5.24
C ALA A 133 2.63 -6.47 -6.41
N VAL A 134 3.55 -5.74 -7.01
CA VAL A 134 3.35 -5.01 -8.26
C VAL A 134 4.21 -5.67 -9.32
N TYR A 135 3.57 -6.18 -10.38
CA TYR A 135 4.27 -6.72 -11.53
C TYR A 135 4.26 -5.71 -12.69
N LEU A 136 5.44 -5.47 -13.26
CA LEU A 136 5.65 -4.60 -14.40
C LEU A 136 5.97 -5.47 -15.63
N PRO A 137 5.01 -5.65 -16.57
CA PRO A 137 5.20 -6.56 -17.70
C PRO A 137 6.34 -6.19 -18.64
N GLU A 138 6.56 -4.89 -18.89
CA GLU A 138 7.56 -4.40 -19.84
C GLU A 138 9.00 -4.73 -19.42
N SER A 139 9.27 -4.72 -18.11
CA SER A 139 10.59 -4.96 -17.54
C SER A 139 10.72 -6.33 -16.87
N HIS A 140 9.67 -7.16 -16.90
CA HIS A 140 9.58 -8.42 -16.18
C HIS A 140 10.00 -8.26 -14.71
N PHE A 141 9.45 -7.24 -14.05
CA PHE A 141 9.86 -6.84 -12.71
C PHE A 141 8.74 -7.08 -11.72
N LEU A 142 9.02 -7.77 -10.62
CA LEU A 142 8.08 -8.02 -9.53
C LEU A 142 8.59 -7.35 -8.26
N ALA A 143 7.90 -6.33 -7.75
CA ALA A 143 8.16 -5.77 -6.44
C ALA A 143 7.19 -6.37 -5.43
N ILE A 144 7.70 -6.98 -4.35
CA ILE A 144 6.90 -7.54 -3.26
C ILE A 144 7.06 -6.63 -2.05
N HIS A 145 5.96 -6.20 -1.45
CA HIS A 145 5.94 -5.45 -0.21
C HIS A 145 4.98 -6.10 0.78
N GLU A 146 5.16 -5.75 2.05
CA GLU A 146 4.29 -6.23 3.12
C GLU A 146 3.04 -5.36 3.18
N ASN A 147 1.89 -5.98 3.44
CA ASN A 147 0.64 -5.28 3.65
C ASN A 147 0.57 -4.91 5.14
N MET A 148 0.77 -3.64 5.44
CA MET A 148 0.71 -3.11 6.80
C MET A 148 -0.59 -2.35 7.02
N ASN A 149 -1.13 -2.41 8.23
CA ASN A 149 -2.22 -1.53 8.61
C ASN A 149 -1.69 -0.10 8.81
N LEU A 150 -1.83 0.74 7.78
CA LEU A 150 -1.33 2.13 7.79
C LEU A 150 -1.95 3.00 8.90
N GLN A 151 -3.12 2.64 9.43
CA GLN A 151 -3.74 3.35 10.56
C GLN A 151 -3.01 3.11 11.87
N CYS A 152 -2.29 1.99 11.99
CA CYS A 152 -1.58 1.60 13.22
C CYS A 152 -0.22 0.95 12.95
N TRP A 153 0.55 1.48 11.99
CA TRP A 153 1.80 0.84 11.55
C TRP A 153 2.90 0.88 12.62
N MET A 154 2.85 1.82 13.56
CA MET A 154 3.86 1.92 14.63
C MET A 154 3.69 0.81 15.68
N LYS A 155 2.53 0.12 15.73
CA LYS A 155 2.31 -1.02 16.64
C LYS A 155 3.26 -2.20 16.41
N GLU A 156 3.84 -2.29 15.21
CA GLU A 156 4.79 -3.35 14.84
C GLU A 156 6.21 -3.06 15.34
N LEU A 157 6.43 -1.86 15.88
CA LEU A 157 7.71 -1.43 16.44
C LEU A 157 7.75 -1.68 17.95
N THR A 158 8.95 -1.89 18.48
CA THR A 158 9.14 -1.99 19.93
C THR A 158 9.22 -0.62 20.58
N ASP A 159 8.59 -0.41 21.74
CA ASP A 159 8.57 0.86 22.47
C ASP A 159 9.94 1.54 22.66
N PRO A 160 11.06 0.82 22.88
CA PRO A 160 12.38 1.45 23.03
C PRO A 160 12.94 2.07 21.75
N THR A 161 12.29 1.86 20.59
CA THR A 161 12.78 2.35 19.28
C THR A 161 12.72 3.89 19.25
N PRO A 162 13.86 4.60 19.13
CA PRO A 162 13.83 6.07 19.08
C PRO A 162 13.13 6.58 17.83
N LEU A 163 12.29 7.62 17.96
CA LEU A 163 11.62 8.24 16.80
C LEU A 163 12.62 8.74 15.75
N SER A 164 13.81 9.18 16.17
CA SER A 164 14.89 9.62 15.28
C SER A 164 15.50 8.51 14.42
N ALA A 165 15.26 7.24 14.75
CA ALA A 165 15.71 6.10 13.97
C ALA A 165 14.69 5.66 12.90
N LEU A 166 13.49 6.26 12.89
CA LEU A 166 12.40 5.88 12.00
C LEU A 166 12.35 6.73 10.73
N SER A 167 12.07 6.07 9.61
CA SER A 167 11.62 6.74 8.38
C SER A 167 10.13 7.09 8.53
N ILE A 168 9.82 8.32 8.93
CA ILE A 168 8.45 8.75 9.20
C ILE A 168 7.90 9.56 8.01
N PRO A 169 6.79 9.14 7.37
CA PRO A 169 6.14 9.93 6.35
C PRO A 169 5.50 11.18 6.95
N GLY A 170 5.77 12.33 6.32
CA GLY A 170 5.26 13.63 6.72
C GLY A 170 4.64 14.42 5.56
N THR A 171 3.78 15.39 5.88
CA THR A 171 3.16 16.27 4.89
C THR A 171 3.51 17.73 5.13
N HIS A 172 3.93 18.43 4.06
CA HIS A 172 4.19 19.86 4.09
C HIS A 172 2.89 20.65 4.13
N ASN A 173 2.82 21.63 5.03
CA ASN A 173 1.62 22.45 5.27
C ASN A 173 0.33 21.60 5.31
N SER A 174 0.32 20.60 6.21
CA SER A 174 -0.61 19.48 6.23
C SER A 174 -2.10 19.81 6.07
N PRO A 175 -2.67 20.89 6.62
CA PRO A 175 -4.11 21.15 6.48
C PRO A 175 -4.52 21.75 5.13
N THR A 176 -3.60 22.04 4.20
CA THR A 176 -3.86 22.72 2.92
C THR A 176 -4.52 21.84 1.86
N HIS A 177 -5.69 21.27 2.17
CA HIS A 177 -6.49 20.43 1.26
C HIS A 177 -7.78 21.10 0.77
N HIS A 178 -8.13 22.25 1.35
CA HIS A 178 -9.35 22.97 1.00
C HIS A 178 -9.26 23.67 -0.35
N THR A 179 -10.40 24.12 -0.86
CA THR A 179 -10.47 25.07 -1.97
C THR A 179 -9.74 26.36 -1.60
N ALA A 180 -8.64 26.63 -2.29
CA ALA A 180 -7.74 27.75 -2.06
C ALA A 180 -7.18 28.27 -3.39
N LEU A 181 -6.38 29.35 -3.36
CA LEU A 181 -5.63 29.79 -4.54
C LEU A 181 -4.66 28.69 -5.01
N PRO A 182 -4.31 28.62 -6.32
CA PRO A 182 -3.52 27.51 -6.87
C PRO A 182 -2.18 27.23 -6.17
N SER A 183 -1.52 28.26 -5.63
CA SER A 183 -0.24 28.12 -4.92
C SER A 183 -0.38 27.76 -3.43
N VAL A 184 -1.60 27.72 -2.88
CA VAL A 184 -1.84 27.50 -1.44
C VAL A 184 -2.08 26.03 -1.09
N ARG A 185 -2.67 25.27 -2.01
CA ARG A 185 -3.05 23.87 -1.76
C ARG A 185 -1.84 22.95 -1.92
N CYS A 186 -1.32 22.41 -0.82
CA CYS A 186 -0.23 21.42 -0.86
C CYS A 186 -0.73 19.98 -0.73
N GLN A 187 -1.96 19.76 -0.25
CA GLN A 187 -2.47 18.42 0.05
C GLN A 187 -3.75 18.10 -0.73
N ALA A 188 -3.92 16.82 -1.08
CA ALA A 188 -5.11 16.36 -1.77
C ALA A 188 -6.27 16.06 -0.82
N VAL A 189 -5.96 15.58 0.39
CA VAL A 189 -6.91 15.04 1.37
C VAL A 189 -6.74 15.66 2.76
N GLY A 190 -7.76 15.55 3.60
CA GLY A 190 -7.77 16.12 4.95
C GLY A 190 -6.89 15.36 5.94
N ALA A 191 -6.69 15.94 7.13
CA ALA A 191 -5.81 15.38 8.17
C ALA A 191 -6.21 13.95 8.59
N HIS A 192 -7.50 13.66 8.72
CA HIS A 192 -7.99 12.32 9.04
C HIS A 192 -7.51 11.27 8.01
N ASP A 193 -7.65 11.57 6.72
CA ASP A 193 -7.24 10.65 5.67
C ASP A 193 -5.72 10.56 5.55
N GLN A 194 -4.98 11.65 5.80
CA GLN A 194 -3.52 11.61 5.89
C GLN A 194 -3.07 10.64 7.00
N LEU A 195 -3.67 10.71 8.18
CA LEU A 195 -3.39 9.81 9.30
C LEU A 195 -3.74 8.36 8.96
N ASN A 196 -4.88 8.13 8.32
CA ASN A 196 -5.29 6.78 7.89
C ASN A 196 -4.41 6.19 6.78
N ASN A 197 -3.73 7.04 6.02
CA ASN A 197 -2.73 6.66 5.02
C ASN A 197 -1.29 6.60 5.58
N GLY A 198 -1.13 6.60 6.91
CA GLY A 198 0.14 6.36 7.58
C GLY A 198 1.00 7.58 7.88
N VAL A 199 0.56 8.80 7.55
CA VAL A 199 1.31 10.03 7.87
C VAL A 199 1.42 10.20 9.39
N ARG A 200 2.64 10.42 9.90
CA ARG A 200 2.93 10.65 11.33
C ARG A 200 3.83 11.86 11.60
N PHE A 201 3.97 12.74 10.61
CA PHE A 201 4.54 14.07 10.79
C PHE A 201 3.68 15.13 10.10
N PHE A 202 3.22 16.13 10.84
CA PHE A 202 2.50 17.28 10.27
C PHE A 202 3.31 18.57 10.41
N ASP A 203 3.49 19.26 9.29
CA ASP A 203 3.95 20.65 9.25
C ASP A 203 2.74 21.58 9.30
N ILE A 204 2.60 22.30 10.42
CA ILE A 204 1.48 23.17 10.72
C ILE A 204 1.98 24.62 10.79
N ARG A 205 1.40 25.46 9.93
CA ARG A 205 1.68 26.89 9.86
C ARG A 205 0.50 27.69 10.39
N VAL A 206 0.76 28.55 11.38
CA VAL A 206 -0.28 29.31 12.08
C VAL A 206 -0.01 30.80 12.14
N GLN A 207 -1.09 31.58 12.15
CA GLN A 207 -1.10 33.02 12.37
C GLN A 207 -2.05 33.34 13.54
N PRO A 208 -1.58 34.03 14.60
CA PRO A 208 -2.45 34.60 15.63
C PRO A 208 -3.40 35.64 15.02
N THR A 209 -4.65 35.68 15.48
CA THR A 209 -5.64 36.66 15.04
C THR A 209 -5.45 38.02 15.68
N SER A 210 -5.14 38.03 16.98
CA SER A 210 -5.00 39.24 17.79
C SER A 210 -3.73 39.11 18.64
N PRO A 211 -2.52 39.30 18.06
CA PRO A 211 -1.25 39.03 18.75
C PRO A 211 -1.03 39.90 20.01
N ASP A 212 -1.68 41.07 20.08
CA ASP A 212 -1.61 42.00 21.21
C ASP A 212 -2.67 41.71 22.30
N ASP A 213 -3.64 40.82 22.04
CA ASP A 213 -4.67 40.44 23.00
C ASP A 213 -4.37 39.06 23.60
N PRO A 214 -3.84 38.98 24.83
CA PRO A 214 -3.51 37.70 25.46
C PRO A 214 -4.75 36.84 25.79
N SER A 215 -5.97 37.38 25.68
CA SER A 215 -7.20 36.62 25.86
C SER A 215 -7.66 35.90 24.58
N ASP A 216 -7.10 36.25 23.41
CA ASP A 216 -7.42 35.60 22.14
C ASP A 216 -6.45 34.46 21.83
N GLU A 217 -6.88 33.24 22.15
CA GLU A 217 -6.13 32.01 21.87
C GLU A 217 -6.30 31.52 20.41
N THR A 218 -6.90 32.32 19.53
CA THR A 218 -7.24 31.86 18.18
C THR A 218 -6.01 31.86 17.26
N LEU A 219 -5.66 30.66 16.80
CA LEU A 219 -4.64 30.43 15.79
C LEU A 219 -5.28 29.99 14.47
N HIS A 220 -5.15 30.81 13.43
CA HIS A 220 -5.58 30.47 12.08
C HIS A 220 -4.50 29.70 11.32
N LEU A 221 -4.92 28.72 10.54
CA LEU A 221 -4.06 27.95 9.64
C LEU A 221 -3.84 28.74 8.35
N VAL A 222 -2.58 28.87 7.94
CA VAL A 222 -2.16 29.73 6.82
C VAL A 222 -1.13 29.06 5.91
N HIS A 223 -0.95 29.61 4.71
CA HIS A 223 0.18 29.29 3.83
C HIS A 223 0.81 30.59 3.33
N GLY A 224 1.99 30.93 3.86
CA GLY A 224 2.52 32.28 3.71
C GLY A 224 1.54 33.29 4.30
N VAL A 225 1.21 34.35 3.55
CA VAL A 225 0.22 35.38 3.97
C VAL A 225 -1.23 35.01 3.65
N PHE A 226 -1.47 33.85 3.03
CA PHE A 226 -2.79 33.47 2.55
C PHE A 226 -3.51 32.53 3.52
N PRO A 227 -4.84 32.67 3.68
CA PRO A 227 -5.64 31.66 4.36
C PRO A 227 -5.63 30.36 3.55
N ILE A 228 -5.63 29.21 4.23
CA ILE A 228 -5.65 27.90 3.56
C ILE A 228 -7.00 27.54 2.90
N SER A 229 -7.99 28.42 2.96
CA SER A 229 -9.33 28.17 2.44
C SER A 229 -10.06 29.46 2.04
N LEU A 230 -10.71 29.43 0.87
CA LEU A 230 -11.58 30.52 0.39
C LEU A 230 -12.97 30.53 1.05
N THR A 231 -13.32 29.50 1.84
CA THR A 231 -14.62 29.39 2.52
C THR A 231 -14.56 29.82 3.98
N GLY A 232 -13.52 30.56 4.37
CA GLY A 232 -13.32 31.10 5.71
C GLY A 232 -12.14 30.47 6.46
N PRO A 233 -11.68 31.14 7.53
CA PRO A 233 -10.48 30.74 8.25
C PRO A 233 -10.65 29.36 8.91
N LYS A 234 -9.57 28.58 8.90
CA LYS A 234 -9.52 27.28 9.58
C LYS A 234 -8.67 27.45 10.83
N LYS A 235 -9.15 26.90 11.95
CA LYS A 235 -8.53 27.08 13.27
C LYS A 235 -7.67 25.87 13.63
N LEU A 236 -6.52 26.10 14.25
CA LEU A 236 -5.65 25.05 14.77
C LEU A 236 -6.42 24.09 15.69
N ARG A 237 -7.29 24.62 16.56
CA ARG A 237 -8.05 23.83 17.52
C ARG A 237 -8.88 22.71 16.89
N VAL A 238 -9.46 22.95 15.70
CA VAL A 238 -10.23 21.93 14.97
C VAL A 238 -9.32 20.82 14.45
N LEU A 239 -8.14 21.17 13.94
CA LEU A 239 -7.13 20.21 13.49
C LEU A 239 -6.62 19.35 14.66
N LEU A 240 -6.36 19.97 15.82
CA LEU A 240 -5.93 19.25 17.03
C LEU A 240 -6.99 18.25 17.51
N THR A 241 -8.29 18.59 17.44
CA THR A 241 -9.36 17.62 17.74
C THR A 241 -9.27 16.39 16.85
N ILE A 242 -9.12 16.55 15.52
CA ILE A 242 -9.00 15.42 14.59
C ILE A 242 -7.79 14.53 14.94
N ILE A 243 -6.66 15.15 15.26
CA ILE A 243 -5.43 14.46 15.65
C ILE A 243 -5.64 13.66 16.94
N LEU A 244 -6.18 14.29 17.98
CA LEU A 244 -6.40 13.65 19.27
C LEU A 244 -7.43 12.52 19.17
N ASP A 245 -8.46 12.68 18.34
CA ASP A 245 -9.46 11.64 18.08
C ASP A 245 -8.84 10.42 17.41
N PHE A 246 -7.92 10.64 16.46
CA PHE A 246 -7.18 9.56 15.80
C PHE A 246 -6.25 8.83 16.78
N LEU A 247 -5.48 9.56 17.59
CA LEU A 247 -4.57 8.95 18.58
C LEU A 247 -5.33 8.18 19.67
N ARG A 248 -6.53 8.63 20.07
CA ARG A 248 -7.40 7.88 20.98
C ARG A 248 -7.88 6.55 20.38
N GLN A 249 -8.10 6.52 19.07
CA GLN A 249 -8.51 5.30 18.35
C GLN A 249 -7.32 4.39 18.02
N ASN A 250 -6.11 4.94 17.94
CA ASN A 250 -4.89 4.22 17.58
C ASN A 250 -3.79 4.49 18.64
N PRO A 251 -3.92 3.92 19.85
CA PRO A 251 -3.04 4.26 20.98
C PRO A 251 -1.58 3.78 20.84
N SER A 252 -1.28 2.96 19.83
CA SER A 252 0.09 2.57 19.47
C SER A 252 0.85 3.66 18.71
N GLU A 253 0.15 4.68 18.22
CA GLU A 253 0.71 5.67 17.30
C GLU A 253 1.15 6.94 18.03
N THR A 254 2.07 7.66 17.41
CA THR A 254 2.45 9.01 17.82
C THR A 254 2.53 9.93 16.62
N LEU A 255 2.21 11.21 16.80
CA LEU A 255 2.25 12.22 15.74
C LEU A 255 3.24 13.31 16.11
N ILE A 256 4.22 13.54 15.23
CA ILE A 256 5.15 14.66 15.37
C ILE A 256 4.51 15.91 14.76
N LEU A 257 4.39 16.97 15.55
CA LEU A 257 3.87 18.25 15.11
C LEU A 257 4.99 19.29 15.02
N SER A 258 5.28 19.74 13.81
CA SER A 258 6.08 20.94 13.58
C SER A 258 5.14 22.13 13.52
N LEU A 259 5.14 22.97 14.57
CA LEU A 259 4.33 24.17 14.63
C LEU A 259 5.19 25.41 14.36
N LYS A 260 4.84 26.17 13.33
CA LYS A 260 5.57 27.38 12.94
C LYS A 260 4.62 28.57 12.80
N ARG A 261 5.02 29.71 13.38
CA ARG A 261 4.39 31.00 13.09
C ARG A 261 4.65 31.38 11.62
N GLU A 262 3.59 31.75 10.93
CA GLU A 262 3.59 32.19 9.53
C GLU A 262 2.51 33.27 9.35
N GLY A 263 2.32 33.79 8.15
CA GLY A 263 1.48 34.95 7.91
C GLY A 263 2.31 36.22 7.75
N THR A 264 1.73 37.35 8.18
CA THR A 264 2.33 38.68 8.06
C THR A 264 3.48 38.93 9.03
N GLY A 265 3.71 38.04 10.00
CA GLY A 265 4.85 38.12 10.92
C GLY A 265 4.72 39.17 12.04
N ASN A 266 3.63 39.94 12.08
CA ASN A 266 3.30 40.86 13.16
C ASN A 266 2.88 40.10 14.41
#